data_AF-A0A2D4FFH9-F1
#
_entry.id   AF-A0A2D4FFH9-F1
#
_cell.length_a   1.000
_cell.length_b   1.000
_cell.length_c   1.000
_cell.angle_alpha   90.00
_cell.angle_beta   90.00
_cell.angle_gamma   90.00
#
_symmetry.space_group_name_H-M   'P 1'
#
loop_
_entity.id
_entity.type
_entity.pdbx_description
1 polymer ?
#
loop_
_entity_poly.entity_id
_entity_poly.type
_entity_poly.pdbx_seq_one_letter_code
_entity_poly.pdbx_strand_id
1 'polypeptide(L)'
;YSYPPDSINVELARKANTILSDNEYKADYNSWMKGCGWIPYGSLDAETAKRTSGYVSEKKYRQPPDTIKFTQIEDHPTVVQAKINQAQRSDVLYKAKNEEVIHNYNLPGDAPQFIQAKVNSYNISDTYYKLGLEDLKSKGYNLRSDAISIRAAKTARKAASDFEYKKGYEQAKGKLIGFQSIQDDP
;
A
#
# COMPACT_ATOMS: atom_id res chain seq x y z
N TYR A 1 21.71 95.19 56.18
CA TYR A 1 21.40 93.77 56.42
C TYR A 1 22.68 92.98 56.17
N SER A 2 23.32 92.43 57.20
CA SER A 2 24.47 91.52 57.05
C SER A 2 23.92 90.10 57.14
N TYR A 3 24.19 89.25 56.15
CA TYR A 3 23.80 87.85 56.23
C TYR A 3 24.64 87.13 57.29
N PRO A 4 24.06 86.21 58.07
CA PRO A 4 24.82 85.38 58.99
C PRO A 4 25.83 84.52 58.20
N PRO A 5 27.01 84.23 58.77
CA PRO A 5 28.11 83.55 58.08
C PRO A 5 27.73 82.14 57.57
N ASP A 6 26.70 81.54 58.17
CA ASP A 6 26.20 80.19 57.87
C ASP A 6 24.97 80.21 56.94
N SER A 7 24.70 81.34 56.28
CA SER A 7 23.62 81.41 55.29
C SER A 7 24.00 80.70 53.98
N ILE A 8 23.05 79.97 53.40
CA ILE A 8 23.24 79.18 52.17
C ILE A 8 23.84 80.02 51.02
N ASN A 9 23.43 81.29 50.88
CA ASN A 9 23.95 82.18 49.84
C ASN A 9 25.45 82.48 50.03
N VAL A 10 25.88 82.66 51.27
CA VAL A 10 27.29 82.90 51.60
C VAL A 10 28.11 81.63 51.37
N GLU A 11 27.55 80.45 51.69
CA GLU A 11 28.20 79.17 51.39
C GLU A 11 28.33 78.91 49.89
N LEU A 12 27.30 79.17 49.10
CA LEU A 12 27.33 79.02 47.64
C LEU A 12 28.34 79.97 47.01
N ALA A 13 28.37 81.23 47.45
CA ALA A 13 29.38 82.18 47.01
C ALA A 13 30.79 81.71 47.38
N ARG A 14 31.00 81.15 48.58
CA ARG A 14 32.28 80.57 48.99
C ARG A 14 32.67 79.40 48.08
N LYS A 15 31.76 78.46 47.80
CA LYS A 15 31.99 77.33 46.89
C LYS A 15 32.27 77.76 45.44
N ALA A 16 31.63 78.82 44.96
CA ALA A 16 31.93 79.36 43.64
C ALA A 16 33.34 79.96 43.61
N ASN A 17 33.73 80.69 44.66
CA ASN A 17 35.08 81.24 44.78
C ASN A 17 36.15 80.15 44.90
N THR A 18 35.88 79.04 45.59
CA THR A 18 36.81 77.89 45.68
C THR A 18 37.03 77.27 44.30
N ILE A 19 35.95 77.02 43.54
CA ILE A 19 36.03 76.45 42.18
C ILE A 19 36.81 77.37 41.22
N LEU A 20 36.68 78.69 41.39
CA LEU A 20 37.36 79.69 40.55
C LEU A 20 38.77 80.03 41.07
N SER A 21 39.16 79.54 42.23
CA SER A 21 40.44 79.88 42.85
C SER A 21 41.57 79.11 42.18
N ASP A 22 42.47 79.84 41.52
CA ASP A 22 43.69 79.29 40.93
C ASP A 22 44.57 78.54 41.94
N ASN A 23 44.58 78.98 43.20
CA ASN A 23 45.40 78.35 44.23
C ASN A 23 44.88 76.96 44.59
N GLU A 24 43.56 76.83 44.75
CA GLU A 24 42.91 75.56 45.03
C GLU A 24 42.97 74.63 43.82
N TYR A 25 42.76 75.16 42.61
CA TYR A 25 42.96 74.41 41.36
C TYR A 25 44.36 73.81 41.27
N LYS A 26 45.42 74.61 41.56
CA LYS A 26 46.80 74.13 41.53
C LYS A 26 47.07 73.10 42.63
N ALA A 27 46.46 73.24 43.80
CA ALA A 27 46.58 72.27 44.89
C ALA A 27 45.95 70.93 44.50
N ASP A 28 44.73 70.94 43.97
CA ASP A 28 44.01 69.75 43.49
C ASP A 28 44.76 69.08 42.32
N TYR A 29 45.25 69.87 41.36
CA TYR A 29 46.09 69.38 40.27
C TYR A 29 47.35 68.68 40.78
N ASN A 30 48.07 69.29 41.73
CA ASN A 30 49.27 68.69 42.31
C ASN A 30 48.96 67.44 43.16
N SER A 31 47.77 67.36 43.76
CA SER A 31 47.36 66.22 44.57
C SER A 31 46.97 65.02 43.72
N TRP A 32 46.13 65.22 42.70
CA TRP A 32 45.43 64.11 42.02
C TRP A 32 45.72 63.98 40.52
N MET A 33 46.22 65.03 39.85
CA MET A 33 46.46 64.99 38.40
C MET A 33 47.95 64.94 38.04
N LYS A 34 48.80 65.53 38.87
CA LYS A 34 50.24 65.58 38.63
C LYS A 34 50.85 64.19 38.79
N GLY A 35 51.32 63.64 37.67
CA GLY A 35 51.90 62.30 37.60
C GLY A 35 50.93 61.22 37.14
N CYS A 36 49.64 61.53 36.93
CA CYS A 36 48.74 60.64 36.22
C CYS A 36 49.14 60.59 34.74
N GLY A 37 49.73 59.46 34.32
CA GLY A 37 50.06 59.23 32.92
C GLY A 37 48.80 59.11 32.05
N TRP A 38 48.93 59.46 30.78
CA TRP A 38 47.88 59.21 29.81
C TRP A 38 47.69 57.69 29.63
N ILE A 39 46.45 57.23 29.76
CA ILE A 39 46.09 55.82 29.55
C ILE A 39 45.44 55.72 28.16
N PRO A 40 46.07 55.04 27.18
CA PRO A 40 45.53 54.94 25.83
C PRO A 40 44.33 53.98 25.71
N TYR A 41 43.95 53.30 26.79
CA TYR A 41 42.89 52.31 26.81
C TYR A 41 41.53 52.93 26.44
N GLY A 42 40.89 52.40 25.40
CA GLY A 42 39.63 52.93 24.86
C GLY A 42 39.78 54.12 23.89
N SER A 43 41.01 54.58 23.63
CA SER A 43 41.25 55.54 22.54
C SER A 43 41.04 54.88 21.18
N LEU A 44 40.63 55.68 20.18
CA LEU A 44 40.45 55.20 18.80
C LEU A 44 41.72 54.58 18.25
N ASP A 45 42.87 55.19 18.51
CA ASP A 45 44.17 54.72 18.03
C ASP A 45 44.56 53.37 18.66
N ALA A 46 44.31 53.19 19.96
CA ALA A 46 44.55 51.92 20.62
C ALA A 46 43.63 50.81 20.11
N GLU A 47 42.34 51.11 19.90
CA GLU A 47 41.38 50.13 19.38
C GLU A 47 41.63 49.79 17.91
N THR A 48 42.03 50.77 17.09
CA THR A 48 42.42 50.53 15.69
C THR A 48 43.69 49.68 15.62
N ALA A 49 44.73 49.99 16.39
CA ALA A 49 45.96 49.19 16.47
C ALA A 49 45.68 47.75 16.96
N LYS A 50 44.77 47.58 17.93
CA LYS A 50 44.36 46.27 18.41
C LYS A 50 43.65 45.46 17.32
N ARG A 51 42.74 46.06 16.55
CA ARG A 51 42.07 45.38 15.44
C ARG A 51 43.03 45.04 14.30
N THR A 52 43.90 45.98 13.90
CA THR A 52 44.89 45.75 12.85
C THR A 52 45.87 44.65 13.22
N SER A 53 46.30 44.57 14.49
CA SER A 53 47.12 43.46 14.98
C SER A 53 46.45 42.09 14.80
N GLY A 54 45.11 42.04 14.84
CA GLY A 54 44.34 40.84 14.56
C GLY A 54 44.39 40.42 13.10
N TYR A 55 44.35 41.37 12.16
CA TYR A 55 44.43 41.10 10.72
C TYR A 55 45.85 40.72 10.27
N VAL A 56 46.87 41.32 10.88
CA VAL A 56 48.28 41.00 10.60
C VAL A 56 48.70 39.66 11.22
N SER A 57 47.90 39.11 12.14
CA SER A 57 48.20 37.83 12.79
C SER A 57 48.09 36.67 11.80
N GLU A 58 49.24 36.09 11.44
CA GLU A 58 49.32 34.93 10.54
C GLU A 58 48.52 33.72 11.05
N LYS A 59 48.52 33.50 12.37
CA LYS A 59 47.75 32.41 13.01
C LYS A 59 46.23 32.56 12.82
N LYS A 60 45.73 33.80 12.78
CA LYS A 60 44.31 34.08 12.51
C LYS A 60 44.00 34.05 11.01
N TYR A 61 44.98 34.42 10.18
CA TYR A 61 44.85 34.46 8.73
C TYR A 61 44.84 33.05 8.11
N ARG A 62 45.68 32.14 8.58
CA ARG A 62 45.74 30.76 8.07
C ARG A 62 44.70 29.89 8.78
N GLN A 63 43.79 29.29 8.01
CA GLN A 63 42.95 28.21 8.52
C GLN A 63 43.73 26.89 8.46
N PRO A 64 43.77 26.10 9.55
CA PRO A 64 44.38 24.78 9.52
C PRO A 64 43.60 23.90 8.54
N PRO A 65 44.28 23.12 7.67
CA PRO A 65 43.63 22.28 6.67
C PRO A 65 42.67 21.25 7.29
N ASP A 66 42.90 20.83 8.53
CA ASP A 66 42.04 19.88 9.28
C ASP A 66 40.70 20.48 9.74
N THR A 67 40.52 21.80 9.63
CA THR A 67 39.28 22.48 10.06
C THR A 67 38.13 22.25 9.08
N ILE A 68 38.45 22.10 7.79
CA ILE A 68 37.47 21.91 6.73
C ILE A 68 37.42 20.43 6.38
N LYS A 69 36.33 19.77 6.76
CA LYS A 69 36.11 18.38 6.35
C LYS A 69 35.85 18.32 4.85
N PHE A 70 36.44 17.33 4.18
CA PHE A 70 36.12 17.06 2.78
C PHE A 70 34.64 16.70 2.62
N THR A 71 33.94 17.43 1.77
CA THR A 71 32.59 17.11 1.31
C THR A 71 32.65 16.85 -0.19
N GLN A 72 32.33 15.62 -0.61
CA GLN A 72 32.25 15.31 -2.03
C GLN A 72 31.13 16.12 -2.68
N ILE A 73 31.41 16.69 -3.86
CA ILE A 73 30.38 17.36 -4.67
C ILE A 73 29.41 16.29 -5.18
N GLU A 74 28.14 16.37 -4.75
CA GLU A 74 27.13 15.37 -5.09
C GLU A 74 26.84 15.28 -6.59
N ASP A 75 26.92 16.41 -7.29
CA ASP A 75 26.62 16.53 -8.72
C ASP A 75 27.82 16.20 -9.61
N HIS A 76 28.92 15.72 -9.03
CA HIS A 76 30.07 15.30 -9.82
C HIS A 76 29.66 14.16 -10.76
N PRO A 77 29.96 14.22 -12.07
CA PRO A 77 29.46 13.26 -13.06
C PRO A 77 29.72 11.79 -12.70
N THR A 78 30.89 11.49 -12.13
CA THR A 78 31.24 10.13 -11.68
C THR A 78 30.34 9.63 -10.55
N VAL A 79 29.94 10.52 -9.64
CA VAL A 79 29.09 10.20 -8.49
C VAL A 79 27.67 9.95 -8.96
N VAL A 80 27.17 10.80 -9.86
CA VAL A 80 25.86 10.64 -10.50
C VAL A 80 25.81 9.32 -11.28
N GLN A 81 26.83 9.01 -12.08
CA GLN A 81 26.93 7.76 -12.81
C GLN A 81 26.94 6.54 -11.86
N ALA A 82 27.69 6.62 -10.75
CA ALA A 82 27.72 5.55 -9.76
C ALA A 82 26.35 5.33 -9.09
N LYS A 83 25.64 6.41 -8.73
CA LYS A 83 24.26 6.34 -8.20
C LYS A 83 23.31 5.66 -9.20
N ILE A 84 23.37 6.04 -10.47
CA ILE A 84 22.55 5.43 -11.53
C ILE A 84 22.88 3.95 -11.71
N ASN A 85 24.17 3.61 -11.80
CA ASN A 85 24.62 2.22 -11.95
C ASN A 85 24.21 1.35 -10.75
N GLN A 86 24.29 1.90 -9.53
CA GLN A 86 23.85 1.22 -8.32
C GLN A 86 22.35 0.92 -8.37
N ALA A 87 21.53 1.89 -8.78
CA ALA A 87 20.09 1.70 -8.93
C ALA A 87 19.76 0.66 -10.01
N GLN A 88 20.46 0.68 -11.15
CA GLN A 88 20.27 -0.29 -12.23
C GLN A 88 20.71 -1.71 -11.86
N ARG A 89 21.76 -1.85 -11.03
CA ARG A 89 22.25 -3.16 -10.55
C ARG A 89 21.47 -3.73 -9.37
N SER A 90 20.56 -2.96 -8.78
CA SER A 90 19.84 -3.40 -7.59
C SER A 90 18.79 -4.44 -7.95
N ASP A 91 19.04 -5.70 -7.56
CA ASP A 91 18.08 -6.80 -7.72
C ASP A 91 16.75 -6.51 -7.01
N VAL A 92 16.80 -5.80 -5.88
CA VAL A 92 15.61 -5.42 -5.11
C VAL A 92 14.72 -4.49 -5.93
N LEU A 93 15.31 -3.45 -6.54
CA LEU A 93 14.56 -2.51 -7.39
C LEU A 93 14.05 -3.19 -8.67
N TYR A 94 14.84 -4.12 -9.22
CA TYR A 94 14.43 -4.91 -10.38
C TYR A 94 13.20 -5.78 -10.07
N LYS A 95 13.16 -6.40 -8.89
CA LYS A 95 12.06 -7.31 -8.50
C LYS A 95 10.84 -6.62 -7.91
N ALA A 96 10.97 -5.44 -7.31
CA ALA A 96 9.89 -4.75 -6.61
C ALA A 96 8.59 -4.64 -7.43
N LYS A 97 8.67 -4.14 -8.68
CA LYS A 97 7.50 -4.05 -9.55
C LYS A 97 6.94 -5.41 -9.98
N ASN A 98 7.80 -6.40 -10.11
CA ASN A 98 7.38 -7.74 -10.50
C ASN A 98 6.63 -8.44 -9.35
N GLU A 99 7.09 -8.28 -8.11
CA GLU A 99 6.41 -8.80 -6.92
C GLU A 99 5.02 -8.18 -6.73
N GLU A 100 4.86 -6.88 -6.97
CA GLU A 100 3.54 -6.21 -6.97
C GLU A 100 2.54 -6.84 -7.96
N VAL A 101 3.02 -7.34 -9.10
CA VAL A 101 2.19 -7.96 -10.13
C VAL A 101 1.97 -9.45 -9.84
N ILE A 102 3.00 -10.18 -9.40
CA ILE A 102 2.93 -11.61 -9.12
C ILE A 102 1.99 -11.92 -7.96
N HIS A 103 1.83 -11.03 -6.98
CA HIS A 103 0.93 -11.31 -5.86
C HIS A 103 -0.52 -10.89 -6.13
N ASN A 104 -0.80 -10.21 -7.24
CA ASN A 104 -2.12 -9.70 -7.61
C ASN A 104 -2.70 -10.44 -8.83
N TYR A 105 -2.83 -11.77 -8.74
CA TYR A 105 -3.59 -12.52 -9.73
C TYR A 105 -5.06 -12.57 -9.38
N ASN A 106 -5.89 -11.86 -10.14
CA ASN A 106 -7.33 -12.14 -10.20
C ASN A 106 -7.62 -12.94 -11.49
N LEU A 107 -8.19 -14.14 -11.34
CA LEU A 107 -8.85 -14.76 -12.49
C LEU A 107 -10.26 -14.18 -12.55
N PRO A 108 -10.73 -13.79 -13.74
CA PRO A 108 -12.08 -13.27 -13.86
C PRO A 108 -13.07 -14.42 -13.59
N GLY A 109 -14.20 -14.13 -12.95
CA GLY A 109 -15.15 -15.16 -12.48
C GLY A 109 -15.81 -15.95 -13.62
N ASP A 110 -15.73 -15.44 -14.84
CA ASP A 110 -16.17 -16.05 -16.10
C ASP A 110 -15.06 -16.88 -16.79
N ALA A 111 -13.91 -17.09 -16.15
CA ALA A 111 -12.87 -17.95 -16.68
C ALA A 111 -13.43 -19.37 -16.98
N PRO A 112 -13.11 -19.95 -18.15
CA PRO A 112 -13.70 -21.21 -18.60
C PRO A 112 -13.45 -22.37 -17.63
N GLN A 113 -12.36 -22.32 -16.86
CA GLN A 113 -12.06 -23.31 -15.82
C GLN A 113 -13.08 -23.29 -14.68
N PHE A 114 -13.54 -22.11 -14.26
CA PHE A 114 -14.57 -21.99 -13.23
C PHE A 114 -15.93 -22.45 -13.73
N ILE A 115 -16.27 -22.13 -14.99
CA ILE A 115 -17.49 -22.61 -15.63
C ILE A 115 -17.48 -24.14 -15.72
N GLN A 116 -16.36 -24.73 -16.17
CA GLN A 116 -16.20 -26.17 -16.25
C GLN A 116 -16.31 -26.82 -14.87
N ALA A 117 -15.69 -26.26 -13.84
CA ALA A 117 -15.78 -26.78 -12.47
C ALA A 117 -17.23 -26.77 -11.96
N LYS A 118 -18.00 -25.72 -12.26
CA LYS A 118 -19.41 -25.62 -11.90
C LYS A 118 -20.26 -26.69 -12.61
N VAL A 119 -20.06 -26.89 -13.90
CA VAL A 119 -20.77 -27.93 -14.67
C VAL A 119 -20.39 -29.33 -14.19
N ASN A 120 -19.10 -29.58 -13.92
CA ASN A 120 -18.62 -30.85 -13.38
C ASN A 120 -19.22 -31.13 -12.00
N SER A 121 -19.28 -30.13 -11.13
CA SER A 121 -19.91 -30.25 -9.81
C SER A 121 -21.38 -30.63 -9.92
N TYR A 122 -22.13 -30.01 -10.83
CA TYR A 122 -23.51 -30.38 -11.12
C TYR A 122 -23.62 -31.83 -11.62
N ASN A 123 -22.79 -32.22 -12.59
CA ASN A 123 -22.84 -33.55 -13.21
C ASN A 123 -22.45 -34.69 -12.24
N ILE A 124 -21.53 -34.44 -11.31
CA ILE A 124 -21.05 -35.44 -10.35
C ILE A 124 -21.95 -35.51 -9.10
N SER A 125 -22.76 -34.48 -8.86
CA SER A 125 -23.57 -34.39 -7.65
C SER A 125 -24.67 -35.45 -7.61
N ASP A 126 -24.59 -36.31 -6.60
CA ASP A 126 -25.59 -37.34 -6.33
C ASP A 126 -26.98 -36.76 -6.01
N THR A 127 -27.05 -35.54 -5.44
CA THR A 127 -28.33 -34.90 -5.13
C THR A 127 -29.07 -34.49 -6.39
N TYR A 128 -28.38 -33.84 -7.34
CA TYR A 128 -28.96 -33.48 -8.63
C TYR A 128 -29.28 -34.71 -9.48
N TYR A 129 -28.45 -35.75 -9.40
CA TYR A 129 -28.74 -37.04 -10.03
C TYR A 129 -30.05 -37.65 -9.51
N LYS A 130 -30.21 -37.76 -8.19
CA LYS A 130 -31.42 -38.31 -7.56
C LYS A 130 -32.67 -37.48 -7.89
N LEU A 131 -32.54 -36.15 -7.85
CA LEU A 131 -33.64 -35.24 -8.21
C LEU A 131 -34.05 -35.41 -9.69
N GLY A 132 -33.07 -35.49 -10.60
CA GLY A 132 -33.35 -35.76 -12.02
C GLY A 132 -33.99 -37.13 -12.24
N LEU A 133 -33.59 -38.15 -11.47
CA LEU A 133 -34.21 -39.47 -11.49
C LEU A 133 -35.66 -39.44 -11.01
N GLU A 134 -35.96 -38.70 -9.94
CA GLU A 134 -37.33 -38.51 -9.44
C GLU A 134 -38.20 -37.75 -10.43
N ASP A 135 -37.67 -36.70 -11.07
CA ASP A 135 -38.37 -35.96 -12.12
C ASP A 135 -38.65 -36.83 -13.36
N LEU A 136 -37.71 -37.70 -13.74
CA LEU A 136 -37.94 -38.67 -14.81
C LEU A 136 -39.04 -39.69 -14.44
N LYS A 137 -39.08 -40.13 -13.18
CA LYS A 137 -40.16 -41.01 -12.69
C LYS A 137 -41.51 -40.30 -12.69
N SER A 138 -41.56 -39.03 -12.29
CA SER A 138 -42.79 -38.25 -12.20
C SER A 138 -43.40 -37.93 -13.57
N LYS A 139 -42.55 -37.67 -14.57
CA LYS A 139 -42.95 -37.50 -15.99
C LYS A 139 -43.65 -38.74 -16.57
N GLY A 140 -43.46 -39.90 -15.94
CA GLY A 140 -44.07 -41.16 -16.35
C GLY A 140 -43.48 -41.71 -17.66
N TYR A 141 -44.08 -42.81 -18.14
CA TYR A 141 -43.68 -43.46 -19.38
C TYR A 141 -44.80 -43.38 -20.41
N ASN A 142 -44.48 -43.03 -21.65
CA ASN A 142 -45.44 -43.10 -22.75
C ASN A 142 -45.53 -44.55 -23.26
N LEU A 143 -46.25 -45.41 -22.53
CA LEU A 143 -46.61 -46.74 -23.02
C LEU A 143 -47.84 -46.64 -23.93
N ARG A 144 -47.58 -46.46 -25.22
CA ARG A 144 -48.64 -46.55 -26.23
C ARG A 144 -49.22 -47.96 -26.31
N SER A 145 -50.50 -48.06 -26.67
CA SER A 145 -51.24 -49.33 -26.70
C SER A 145 -50.74 -50.37 -27.74
N ASP A 146 -49.90 -49.92 -28.67
CA ASP A 146 -49.20 -50.67 -29.70
C ASP A 146 -47.77 -51.08 -29.30
N ALA A 147 -47.33 -50.71 -28.09
CA ALA A 147 -46.02 -51.10 -27.56
C ALA A 147 -45.83 -52.61 -27.65
N ILE A 148 -44.61 -53.05 -28.01
CA ILE A 148 -44.27 -54.45 -28.26
C ILE A 148 -44.64 -55.34 -27.07
N SER A 149 -44.38 -54.87 -25.84
CA SER A 149 -44.74 -55.59 -24.61
C SER A 149 -46.24 -55.78 -24.45
N ILE A 150 -47.05 -54.74 -24.73
CA ILE A 150 -48.52 -54.81 -24.66
C ILE A 150 -49.05 -55.71 -25.77
N ARG A 151 -48.51 -55.61 -26.99
CA ARG A 151 -48.91 -56.46 -28.13
C ARG A 151 -48.58 -57.92 -27.86
N ALA A 152 -47.39 -58.22 -27.35
CA ALA A 152 -46.96 -59.56 -26.97
C ALA A 152 -47.84 -60.14 -25.85
N ALA A 153 -48.17 -59.34 -24.83
CA ALA A 153 -49.08 -59.74 -23.77
C ALA A 153 -50.50 -60.03 -24.30
N LYS A 154 -51.01 -59.20 -25.22
CA LYS A 154 -52.31 -59.43 -25.89
C LYS A 154 -52.31 -60.71 -26.71
N THR A 155 -51.26 -60.98 -27.49
CA THR A 155 -51.15 -62.20 -28.30
C THR A 155 -51.01 -63.44 -27.42
N ALA A 156 -50.21 -63.37 -26.35
CA ALA A 156 -50.07 -64.46 -25.39
C ALA A 156 -51.41 -64.76 -24.69
N ARG A 157 -52.13 -63.72 -24.24
CA ARG A 157 -53.48 -63.86 -23.67
C ARG A 157 -54.46 -64.49 -24.66
N LYS A 158 -54.39 -64.10 -25.95
CA LYS A 158 -55.23 -64.67 -27.00
C LYS A 158 -54.90 -66.15 -27.23
N ALA A 159 -53.62 -66.50 -27.28
CA ALA A 159 -53.16 -67.88 -27.47
C ALA A 159 -53.55 -68.80 -26.31
N ALA A 160 -53.52 -68.29 -25.07
CA ALA A 160 -53.93 -69.05 -23.88
C ALA A 160 -55.47 -69.07 -23.66
N SER A 161 -56.25 -68.37 -24.48
CA SER A 161 -57.70 -68.27 -24.28
C SER A 161 -58.41 -69.49 -24.85
N ASP A 162 -59.05 -70.25 -23.96
CA ASP A 162 -59.82 -71.45 -24.30
C ASP A 162 -60.97 -71.15 -25.27
N PHE A 163 -61.57 -69.95 -25.16
CA PHE A 163 -62.61 -69.49 -26.06
C PHE A 163 -62.10 -69.25 -27.48
N GLU A 164 -60.97 -68.53 -27.64
CA GLU A 164 -60.37 -68.28 -28.95
C GLU A 164 -59.81 -69.57 -29.56
N TYR A 165 -59.31 -70.50 -28.73
CA TYR A 165 -58.92 -71.83 -29.16
C TYR A 165 -60.11 -72.62 -29.73
N LYS A 166 -61.21 -72.75 -28.98
CA LYS A 166 -62.42 -73.47 -29.45
C LYS A 166 -63.04 -72.82 -30.69
N LYS A 167 -63.07 -71.49 -30.73
CA LYS A 167 -63.52 -70.74 -31.91
C LYS A 167 -62.65 -71.03 -33.14
N GLY A 168 -61.33 -71.06 -32.97
CA GLY A 168 -60.39 -71.43 -34.03
C GLY A 168 -60.58 -72.88 -34.49
N TYR A 169 -60.79 -73.80 -33.54
CA TYR A 169 -61.08 -75.21 -33.80
C TYR A 169 -62.35 -75.38 -34.64
N GLU A 170 -63.47 -74.76 -34.24
CA GLU A 170 -64.72 -74.79 -35.00
C GLU A 170 -64.59 -74.18 -36.40
N GLN A 171 -63.79 -73.11 -36.55
CA GLN A 171 -63.53 -72.49 -37.85
C GLN A 171 -62.63 -73.32 -38.76
N ALA A 172 -61.74 -74.14 -38.19
CA ALA A 172 -60.81 -75.00 -38.91
C ALA A 172 -61.43 -76.36 -39.26
N LYS A 173 -62.42 -76.82 -38.48
CA LYS A 173 -63.16 -78.06 -38.70
C LYS A 173 -63.69 -78.15 -40.14
N GLY A 174 -63.34 -79.22 -40.84
CA GLY A 174 -63.77 -79.52 -42.21
C GLY A 174 -62.94 -78.85 -43.31
N LYS A 175 -61.84 -78.14 -42.98
CA LYS A 175 -60.98 -77.45 -43.96
C LYS A 175 -59.63 -78.12 -44.19
N LEU A 176 -59.30 -79.16 -43.43
CA LEU A 176 -58.08 -79.94 -43.62
C LEU A 176 -58.20 -80.81 -44.90
N ILE A 177 -57.12 -80.96 -45.66
CA ILE A 177 -57.12 -81.71 -46.93
C ILE A 177 -56.48 -83.08 -46.65
N GLY A 178 -57.22 -84.17 -46.86
CA GLY A 178 -56.69 -85.54 -46.76
C GLY A 178 -57.42 -86.50 -45.80
N PHE A 179 -58.56 -86.12 -45.20
CA PHE A 179 -59.38 -87.02 -44.38
C PHE A 179 -60.54 -87.65 -45.18
N GLN A 180 -60.97 -88.87 -44.82
CA GLN A 180 -61.99 -89.63 -45.57
C GLN A 180 -63.43 -89.26 -45.18
N SER A 181 -63.67 -88.74 -43.98
CA SER A 181 -64.98 -88.25 -43.52
C SER A 181 -64.85 -87.05 -42.57
N ILE A 182 -65.87 -86.20 -42.46
CA ILE A 182 -65.92 -85.04 -41.53
C ILE A 182 -65.73 -85.43 -40.06
N GLN A 183 -65.94 -86.70 -39.72
CA GLN A 183 -65.79 -87.25 -38.38
C GLN A 183 -64.34 -87.67 -38.06
N ASP A 184 -63.49 -87.77 -39.08
CA ASP A 184 -62.06 -88.13 -38.97
C ASP A 184 -61.12 -86.91 -38.86
N ASP A 185 -61.69 -85.69 -38.84
CA ASP A 185 -60.95 -84.45 -38.66
C ASP A 185 -60.71 -84.21 -37.15
N PRO A 186 -59.46 -84.30 -36.63
CA PRO A 186 -59.16 -84.23 -35.19
C PRO A 186 -59.49 -82.86 -34.58
#